data_AF-A0A5J4E775-F1
#
_entry.id   AF-A0A5J4E775-F1
#
_cell.length_a   1.000
_cell.length_b   1.000
_cell.length_c   1.000
_cell.angle_alpha   90.00
_cell.angle_beta   90.00
_cell.angle_gamma   90.00
#
_symmetry.space_group_name_H-M   'P 1'
#
loop_
_entity.id
_entity.type
_entity.pdbx_description
1 polymer ?
#
loop_
_entity_poly.entity_id
_entity_poly.type
_entity_poly.pdbx_seq_one_letter_code
_entity_poly.pdbx_strand_id
1 'polypeptide(L)'
;MNKAQFEHTIRAAGSILGDNEVLVIGSQAIHASIDYKLDEAERSIEVDVSSLNDPDGSKADLIDGSIGELSVFQETYGYYAQGVTPQTAILADGWRERLIPYLTPGTNGVTALCLEPHDLWISKAVAGRPKDKEFCRALIDRNLVEVKTLHQRLEMISNINPAVRKQVSGIIENG
;
A
#
# COMPACT_ATOMS: atom_id res chain seq x y z
N MET A 1 11.65 3.94 -3.77
CA MET A 1 11.98 2.84 -2.86
C MET A 1 12.03 1.56 -3.68
N ASN A 2 13.17 0.88 -3.68
CA ASN A 2 13.31 -0.44 -4.31
C ASN A 2 12.98 -1.58 -3.32
N LYS A 3 12.94 -2.81 -3.82
CA LYS A 3 12.60 -4.00 -3.02
C LYS A 3 13.45 -4.18 -1.76
N ALA A 4 14.77 -3.96 -1.81
CA ALA A 4 15.64 -4.12 -0.66
C ALA A 4 15.40 -3.04 0.41
N GLN A 5 15.06 -1.82 -0.02
CA GLN A 5 14.66 -0.73 0.86
C GLN A 5 13.29 -1.01 1.50
N PHE A 6 12.33 -1.51 0.72
CA PHE A 6 11.05 -1.99 1.24
C PHE A 6 11.24 -3.04 2.34
N GLU A 7 12.01 -4.09 2.07
CA GLU A 7 12.32 -5.15 3.05
C GLU A 7 12.97 -4.60 4.33
N HIS A 8 13.84 -3.59 4.19
CA HIS A 8 14.43 -2.91 5.33
C HIS A 8 13.39 -2.18 6.17
N THR A 9 12.51 -1.44 5.53
CA THR A 9 11.48 -0.72 6.25
C THR A 9 10.50 -1.67 6.93
N ILE A 10 10.14 -2.80 6.31
CA ILE A 10 9.25 -3.81 6.92
C ILE A 10 9.87 -4.39 8.20
N ARG A 11 11.13 -4.84 8.16
CA ARG A 11 11.77 -5.41 9.37
C ARG A 11 11.98 -4.35 10.47
N ALA A 12 12.25 -3.10 10.09
CA ALA A 12 12.36 -1.99 11.04
C ALA A 12 11.02 -1.70 11.72
N ALA A 13 9.93 -1.62 10.93
CA ALA A 13 8.58 -1.40 11.45
C ALA A 13 8.14 -2.50 12.41
N GLY A 14 8.32 -3.78 12.04
CA GLY A 14 7.99 -4.89 12.94
C GLY A 14 8.78 -4.86 14.25
N SER A 15 10.07 -4.49 14.18
CA SER A 15 10.91 -4.33 15.38
C SER A 15 10.43 -3.21 16.31
N ILE A 16 9.97 -2.08 15.75
CA ILE A 16 9.46 -0.91 16.50
C ILE A 16 8.12 -1.22 17.14
N LEU A 17 7.25 -1.92 16.42
CA LEU A 17 5.92 -2.31 16.90
C LEU A 17 5.96 -3.49 17.87
N GLY A 18 7.04 -4.28 17.87
CA GLY A 18 7.11 -5.55 18.58
C GLY A 18 6.21 -6.63 17.97
N ASP A 19 5.87 -6.49 16.69
CA ASP A 19 4.95 -7.35 15.95
C ASP A 19 5.68 -8.08 14.81
N ASN A 20 5.30 -9.33 14.56
CA ASN A 20 5.83 -10.11 13.43
C ASN A 20 4.98 -9.96 12.15
N GLU A 21 3.92 -9.17 12.20
CA GLU A 21 3.03 -8.90 11.07
C GLU A 21 2.75 -7.41 10.99
N VAL A 22 2.84 -6.85 9.78
CA VAL A 22 2.47 -5.46 9.50
C VAL A 22 1.60 -5.40 8.24
N LEU A 23 0.68 -4.46 8.18
CA LEU A 23 -0.16 -4.21 7.01
C LEU A 23 0.47 -3.14 6.12
N VAL A 24 0.50 -3.38 4.81
CA VAL A 24 0.99 -2.43 3.81
C VAL A 24 -0.14 -2.08 2.84
N ILE A 25 -0.56 -0.81 2.85
CA ILE A 25 -1.67 -0.30 2.01
C ILE A 25 -1.21 0.67 0.90
N GLY A 26 0.08 0.99 0.88
CA GLY A 26 0.70 1.92 -0.06
C GLY A 26 1.09 1.29 -1.40
N SER A 27 1.66 2.10 -2.30
CA SER A 27 2.14 1.63 -3.62
C SER A 27 3.17 0.50 -3.50
N GLN A 28 3.92 0.45 -2.40
CA GLN A 28 4.89 -0.59 -2.08
C GLN A 28 4.27 -1.97 -1.82
N ALA A 29 2.95 -2.05 -1.56
CA ALA A 29 2.24 -3.33 -1.44
C ALA A 29 2.39 -4.21 -2.69
N ILE A 30 2.60 -3.59 -3.86
CA ILE A 30 2.77 -4.30 -5.13
C ILE A 30 3.96 -5.28 -5.12
N HIS A 31 4.98 -5.07 -4.28
CA HIS A 31 6.12 -5.98 -4.16
C HIS A 31 5.73 -7.39 -3.71
N ALA A 32 4.55 -7.58 -3.12
CA ALA A 32 4.01 -8.90 -2.82
C ALA A 32 3.54 -9.67 -4.05
N SER A 33 3.27 -8.97 -5.15
CA SER A 33 2.65 -9.54 -6.36
C SER A 33 3.57 -9.59 -7.57
N ILE A 34 4.75 -8.95 -7.50
CA ILE A 34 5.70 -8.89 -8.61
C ILE A 34 7.13 -9.20 -8.15
N ASP A 35 7.91 -9.80 -9.03
CA ASP A 35 9.34 -10.08 -8.84
C ASP A 35 10.25 -9.14 -9.64
N TYR A 36 9.66 -8.26 -10.46
CA TYR A 36 10.34 -7.28 -11.30
C TYR A 36 10.13 -5.83 -10.84
N LYS A 37 10.88 -4.90 -11.44
CA LYS A 37 10.84 -3.48 -11.13
C LYS A 37 9.58 -2.81 -11.71
N LEU A 38 8.90 -2.01 -10.88
CA LEU A 38 7.81 -1.14 -11.30
C LEU A 38 8.17 0.32 -10.98
N ASP A 39 8.58 1.09 -12.01
CA ASP A 39 9.08 2.46 -11.84
C ASP A 39 8.09 3.37 -11.11
N GLU A 40 6.79 3.21 -11.38
CA GLU A 40 5.73 4.00 -10.76
C GLU A 40 5.62 3.74 -9.25
N ALA A 41 5.91 2.50 -8.80
CA ALA A 41 6.01 2.17 -7.38
C ALA A 41 7.29 2.73 -6.77
N GLU A 42 8.42 2.59 -7.47
CA GLU A 42 9.73 2.96 -6.94
C GLU A 42 9.95 4.48 -6.83
N ARG A 43 9.07 5.31 -7.40
CA ARG A 43 9.08 6.77 -7.20
C ARG A 43 8.74 7.19 -5.77
N SER A 44 7.98 6.38 -5.03
CA SER A 44 7.70 6.64 -3.61
C SER A 44 8.95 6.34 -2.79
N ILE A 45 9.31 7.24 -1.88
CA ILE A 45 10.39 7.03 -0.90
C ILE A 45 9.83 6.55 0.46
N GLU A 46 8.52 6.46 0.54
CA GLU A 46 7.72 6.04 1.68
C GLU A 46 7.13 4.64 1.47
N VAL A 47 6.88 3.92 2.56
CA VAL A 47 5.96 2.78 2.62
C VAL A 47 4.88 3.06 3.65
N ASP A 48 3.61 2.96 3.25
CA ASP A 48 2.47 3.14 4.15
C ASP A 48 2.28 1.87 5.00
N VAL A 49 2.66 1.92 6.28
CA VAL A 49 2.65 0.79 7.22
C VAL A 49 1.62 1.00 8.32
N SER A 50 0.87 -0.06 8.60
CA SER A 50 -0.13 -0.07 9.67
C SER A 50 0.01 -1.32 10.53
N SER A 51 -0.32 -1.21 11.81
CA SER A 51 -0.59 -2.39 12.63
C SER A 51 -2.02 -2.88 12.37
N LEU A 52 -2.22 -4.21 12.37
CA LEU A 52 -3.55 -4.81 12.29
C LEU A 52 -4.44 -4.46 13.49
N ASN A 53 -3.82 -4.18 14.64
CA ASN A 53 -4.48 -3.83 15.88
C ASN A 53 -3.94 -2.47 16.37
N ASP A 54 -4.57 -1.40 15.89
CA ASP A 54 -4.24 -0.01 16.24
C ASP A 54 -5.50 0.87 16.25
N PRO A 55 -6.44 0.62 17.19
CA PRO A 55 -7.73 1.31 17.21
C PRO A 55 -7.62 2.80 17.57
N ASP A 56 -6.56 3.21 18.28
CA ASP A 56 -6.32 4.58 18.73
C ASP A 56 -5.26 5.33 17.91
N GLY A 57 -4.60 4.66 16.96
CA GLY A 57 -3.57 5.25 16.09
C GLY A 57 -2.19 5.39 16.75
N SER A 58 -2.03 4.94 18.00
CA SER A 58 -0.77 5.09 18.73
C SER A 58 0.39 4.32 18.11
N LYS A 59 0.12 3.21 17.41
CA LYS A 59 1.17 2.46 16.69
C LYS A 59 1.56 3.16 15.39
N ALA A 60 0.61 3.76 14.68
CA ALA A 60 0.92 4.63 13.54
C ALA A 60 1.82 5.81 13.97
N ASP A 61 1.47 6.49 15.07
CA ASP A 61 2.28 7.59 15.63
C ASP A 61 3.70 7.12 16.03
N LEU A 62 3.81 5.90 16.58
CA LEU A 62 5.10 5.31 16.95
C LEU A 62 5.99 5.05 15.72
N ILE A 63 5.41 4.57 14.61
CA ILE A 63 6.12 4.42 13.35
C ILE A 63 6.62 5.77 12.86
N ASP A 64 5.73 6.77 12.80
CA ASP A 64 6.07 8.10 12.30
C ASP A 64 7.19 8.75 13.14
N GLY A 65 7.09 8.68 14.47
CA GLY A 65 8.09 9.24 15.37
C GLY A 65 9.45 8.52 15.34
N SER A 66 9.48 7.24 14.95
CA SER A 66 10.70 6.42 14.99
C SER A 66 11.41 6.32 13.65
N ILE A 67 10.67 6.03 12.59
CA ILE A 67 11.18 5.75 11.23
C ILE A 67 10.38 6.44 10.14
N GLY A 68 9.62 7.48 10.49
CA GLY A 68 8.82 8.28 9.57
C GLY A 68 9.54 9.43 8.92
N GLU A 69 8.76 10.33 8.35
CA GLU A 69 9.28 11.53 7.69
C GLU A 69 10.05 12.40 8.70
N LEU A 70 11.18 12.94 8.27
CA LEU A 70 12.13 13.74 9.07
C LEU A 70 12.77 13.00 10.24
N SER A 71 12.63 11.67 10.32
CA SER A 71 13.34 10.86 11.32
C SER A 71 14.82 10.67 10.98
N VAL A 72 15.63 10.32 11.99
CA VAL A 72 17.03 9.92 11.78
C VAL A 72 17.13 8.72 10.82
N PHE A 73 16.11 7.85 10.78
CA PHE A 73 16.05 6.76 9.83
C PHE A 73 15.99 7.26 8.39
N GLN A 74 15.10 8.22 8.10
CA GLN A 74 15.03 8.82 6.76
C GLN A 74 16.32 9.55 6.41
N GLU A 75 16.88 10.34 7.34
CA GLU A 75 18.15 11.04 7.13
C GLU A 75 19.29 10.07 6.80
N THR A 76 19.33 8.92 7.48
CA THR A 76 20.38 7.91 7.32
C THR A 76 20.23 7.11 6.02
N TYR A 77 19.01 6.70 5.67
CA TYR A 77 18.76 5.73 4.60
C TYR A 77 18.13 6.32 3.33
N GLY A 78 17.56 7.52 3.40
CA GLY A 78 16.90 8.21 2.29
C GLY A 78 15.47 7.75 1.98
N TYR A 79 14.87 6.91 2.83
CA TYR A 79 13.51 6.39 2.73
C TYR A 79 12.93 6.13 4.12
N TYR A 80 11.61 5.99 4.23
CA TYR A 80 10.93 5.94 5.54
C TYR A 80 9.63 5.13 5.50
N ALA A 81 9.09 4.82 6.69
CA ALA A 81 7.74 4.28 6.85
C ALA A 81 6.77 5.40 7.21
N GLN A 82 5.65 5.53 6.50
CA GLN A 82 4.55 6.36 6.94
C GLN A 82 3.62 5.51 7.81
N GLY A 83 3.46 5.91 9.07
CA GLY A 83 2.43 5.37 9.95
C GLY A 83 1.05 5.70 9.40
N VAL A 84 0.23 4.68 9.17
CA VAL A 84 -1.15 4.84 8.71
C VAL A 84 -2.08 3.92 9.46
N THR A 85 -3.37 4.23 9.44
CA THR A 85 -4.43 3.33 9.92
C THR A 85 -5.23 2.80 8.74
N PRO A 86 -5.88 1.62 8.82
CA PRO A 86 -6.67 1.09 7.72
C PRO A 86 -7.80 2.03 7.27
N GLN A 87 -8.23 2.95 8.13
CA GLN A 87 -9.28 3.94 7.88
C GLN A 87 -8.80 5.08 6.96
N THR A 88 -7.50 5.25 6.73
CA THR A 88 -6.98 6.27 5.79
C THR A 88 -7.19 5.89 4.33
N ALA A 89 -7.48 4.61 4.05
CA ALA A 89 -7.76 4.11 2.72
C ALA A 89 -9.24 3.74 2.56
N ILE A 90 -9.83 4.13 1.42
CA ILE A 90 -11.11 3.59 0.98
C ILE A 90 -10.81 2.29 0.22
N LEU A 91 -11.32 1.18 0.74
CA LEU A 91 -11.07 -0.18 0.23
C LEU A 91 -12.40 -0.90 0.00
N ALA A 92 -12.37 -1.88 -0.90
CA ALA A 92 -13.53 -2.74 -1.16
C ALA A 92 -13.80 -3.66 0.03
N ASP A 93 -15.06 -3.95 0.29
CA ASP A 93 -15.43 -4.85 1.39
C ASP A 93 -14.72 -6.22 1.24
N GLY A 94 -14.32 -6.79 2.38
CA GLY A 94 -13.55 -8.04 2.43
C GLY A 94 -12.10 -7.98 1.93
N TRP A 95 -11.51 -6.78 1.79
CA TRP A 95 -10.10 -6.66 1.36
C TRP A 95 -9.12 -7.41 2.27
N ARG A 96 -9.46 -7.57 3.57
CA ARG A 96 -8.62 -8.29 4.53
C ARG A 96 -8.45 -9.76 4.16
N GLU A 97 -9.48 -10.40 3.61
CA GLU A 97 -9.40 -11.80 3.18
C GLU A 97 -8.56 -11.99 1.91
N ARG A 98 -8.21 -10.89 1.23
CA ARG A 98 -7.45 -10.89 -0.02
C ARG A 98 -6.00 -10.45 0.14
N LEU A 99 -5.57 -10.12 1.36
CA LEU A 99 -4.19 -9.72 1.63
C LEU A 99 -3.19 -10.77 1.14
N ILE A 100 -2.11 -10.31 0.52
CA ILE A 100 -1.03 -11.16 0.03
C ILE A 100 0.12 -11.09 1.05
N PRO A 101 0.46 -12.19 1.72
CA PRO A 101 1.60 -12.22 2.64
C PRO A 101 2.91 -12.15 1.86
N TYR A 102 3.79 -11.24 2.27
CA TYR A 102 5.14 -11.11 1.79
C TYR A 102 6.13 -11.37 2.92
N LEU A 103 6.91 -12.43 2.77
CA LEU A 103 7.93 -12.85 3.72
C LEU A 103 9.15 -13.33 2.95
N THR A 104 10.29 -12.70 3.19
CA THR A 104 11.58 -13.07 2.58
C THR A 104 12.67 -13.07 3.65
N PRO A 105 13.86 -13.62 3.37
CA PRO A 105 14.99 -13.44 4.27
C PRO A 105 15.30 -11.97 4.57
N GLY A 106 15.01 -11.06 3.63
CA GLY A 106 15.22 -9.62 3.79
C GLY A 106 14.28 -8.95 4.80
N THR A 107 13.10 -9.52 5.07
CA THR A 107 12.17 -9.00 6.09
C THR A 107 12.45 -9.55 7.49
N ASN A 108 13.45 -10.42 7.65
CA ASN A 108 13.96 -10.90 8.93
C ASN A 108 12.88 -11.42 9.90
N GLY A 109 11.93 -12.22 9.39
CA GLY A 109 10.87 -12.82 10.20
C GLY A 109 9.60 -11.96 10.35
N VAL A 110 9.59 -10.73 9.84
CA VAL A 110 8.38 -9.90 9.78
C VAL A 110 7.64 -10.17 8.46
N THR A 111 6.34 -10.49 8.55
CA THR A 111 5.47 -10.66 7.40
C THR A 111 4.77 -9.35 7.06
N ALA A 112 4.94 -8.86 5.84
CA ALA A 112 4.15 -7.76 5.32
C ALA A 112 2.89 -8.30 4.67
N LEU A 113 1.73 -7.99 5.23
CA LEU A 113 0.43 -8.28 4.65
C LEU A 113 0.09 -7.14 3.68
N CYS A 114 0.24 -7.38 2.39
CA CYS A 114 0.10 -6.36 1.36
C CYS A 114 -1.30 -6.39 0.74
N LEU A 115 -1.83 -5.21 0.41
CA LEU A 115 -3.02 -5.14 -0.44
C LEU A 115 -2.79 -5.86 -1.77
N GLU A 116 -3.78 -6.67 -2.14
CA GLU A 116 -3.87 -7.31 -3.45
C GLU A 116 -3.92 -6.25 -4.56
N PRO A 117 -3.33 -6.50 -5.74
CA PRO A 117 -3.25 -5.53 -6.84
C PRO A 117 -4.55 -4.80 -7.18
N HIS A 118 -5.72 -5.45 -7.19
CA HIS A 118 -6.98 -4.79 -7.52
C HIS A 118 -7.47 -3.90 -6.37
N ASP A 119 -7.36 -4.35 -5.12
CA ASP A 119 -7.69 -3.52 -3.95
C ASP A 119 -6.74 -2.31 -3.84
N LEU A 120 -5.45 -2.52 -4.10
CA LEU A 120 -4.45 -1.46 -4.17
C LEU A 120 -4.77 -0.46 -5.30
N TRP A 121 -5.09 -0.95 -6.50
CA TRP A 121 -5.47 -0.12 -7.63
C TRP A 121 -6.68 0.76 -7.29
N ILE A 122 -7.71 0.17 -6.68
CA ILE A 122 -8.92 0.88 -6.26
C ILE A 122 -8.60 1.96 -5.24
N SER A 123 -7.80 1.62 -4.21
CA SER A 123 -7.35 2.59 -3.21
C SER A 123 -6.65 3.80 -3.84
N LYS A 124 -5.73 3.56 -4.79
CA LYS A 124 -5.00 4.61 -5.50
C LYS A 124 -5.90 5.42 -6.45
N ALA A 125 -6.79 4.76 -7.18
CA ALA A 125 -7.73 5.43 -8.07
C ALA A 125 -8.70 6.36 -7.31
N VAL A 126 -9.12 5.94 -6.12
CA VAL A 126 -9.96 6.75 -5.22
C VAL A 126 -9.19 7.95 -4.65
N ALA A 127 -7.93 7.77 -4.24
CA ALA A 127 -7.07 8.87 -3.79
C ALA A 127 -6.79 9.89 -4.90
N GLY A 128 -6.62 9.43 -6.15
CA GLY A 128 -6.72 10.25 -7.36
C GLY A 128 -5.61 11.29 -7.57
N ARG A 129 -4.47 11.20 -6.87
CA ARG A 129 -3.34 12.13 -7.07
C ARG A 129 -2.72 11.91 -8.47
N PRO A 130 -2.01 12.90 -9.04
CA PRO A 130 -1.38 12.74 -10.36
C PRO A 130 -0.53 11.48 -10.50
N LYS A 131 0.31 11.17 -9.50
CA LYS A 131 1.14 9.94 -9.48
C LYS A 131 0.31 8.65 -9.41
N ASP A 132 -0.85 8.69 -8.75
CA ASP A 132 -1.72 7.53 -8.60
C ASP A 132 -2.34 7.12 -9.94
N LYS A 133 -2.62 8.09 -10.83
CA LYS A 133 -3.13 7.81 -12.19
C LYS A 133 -2.11 7.05 -13.04
N GLU A 134 -0.85 7.48 -13.00
CA GLU A 134 0.25 6.80 -13.70
C GLU A 134 0.45 5.39 -13.15
N PHE A 135 0.43 5.23 -11.83
CA PHE A 135 0.50 3.92 -11.18
C PHE A 135 -0.66 3.00 -11.58
N CYS A 136 -1.90 3.50 -11.58
CA CYS A 136 -3.08 2.73 -11.98
C CYS A 136 -3.01 2.28 -13.45
N ARG A 137 -2.60 3.18 -14.35
CA ARG A 137 -2.39 2.85 -15.78
C ARG A 137 -1.31 1.79 -15.95
N ALA A 138 -0.19 1.96 -15.24
CA ALA A 138 0.92 1.03 -15.23
C ALA A 138 0.56 -0.41 -14.81
N LEU A 139 -0.38 -0.56 -13.88
CA LEU A 139 -0.92 -1.87 -13.46
C LEU A 139 -1.80 -2.51 -14.54
N ILE A 140 -2.60 -1.72 -15.25
CA ILE A 140 -3.43 -2.21 -16.36
C ILE A 140 -2.55 -2.61 -17.56
N ASP A 141 -1.65 -1.73 -17.99
CA ASP A 141 -0.76 -1.97 -19.15
C ASP A 141 0.09 -3.23 -19.00
N ARG A 142 0.46 -3.57 -17.76
CA ARG A 142 1.26 -4.75 -17.41
C ARG A 142 0.42 -5.99 -17.10
N ASN A 143 -0.90 -5.92 -17.26
CA ASN A 143 -1.85 -7.00 -16.93
C ASN A 143 -1.73 -7.50 -15.46
N LEU A 144 -1.40 -6.59 -14.53
CA LEU A 144 -1.37 -6.89 -13.09
C LEU A 144 -2.76 -6.82 -12.45
N VAL A 145 -3.71 -6.22 -13.15
CA VAL A 145 -5.12 -6.12 -12.75
C VAL A 145 -6.02 -6.37 -13.95
N GLU A 146 -7.21 -6.91 -13.70
CA GLU A 146 -8.25 -7.17 -14.67
C GLU A 146 -9.38 -6.16 -14.52
N VAL A 147 -9.77 -5.52 -15.63
CA VAL A 147 -10.86 -4.54 -15.71
C VAL A 147 -12.14 -5.05 -15.06
N LYS A 148 -12.51 -6.31 -15.32
CA LYS A 148 -13.71 -6.93 -14.74
C LYS A 148 -13.66 -6.97 -13.21
N THR A 149 -12.52 -7.36 -12.66
CA THR A 149 -12.31 -7.43 -11.21
C THR A 149 -12.27 -6.04 -10.59
N LEU A 150 -11.69 -5.04 -11.27
CA LEU A 150 -11.73 -3.64 -10.82
C LEU A 150 -13.16 -3.12 -10.69
N HIS A 151 -14.04 -3.39 -11.66
CA HIS A 151 -15.45 -3.04 -11.55
C HIS A 151 -16.13 -3.71 -10.35
N GLN A 152 -15.88 -5.01 -10.14
CA GLN A 152 -16.40 -5.74 -8.98
C GLN A 152 -15.92 -5.13 -7.66
N ARG A 153 -14.62 -4.80 -7.55
CA ARG A 153 -14.07 -4.16 -6.34
C ARG A 153 -14.68 -2.79 -6.10
N LEU A 154 -14.88 -1.99 -7.16
CA LEU A 154 -15.54 -0.69 -7.04
C LEU A 154 -16.98 -0.83 -6.52
N GLU A 155 -17.74 -1.81 -7.00
CA GLU A 155 -19.10 -2.11 -6.53
C GLU A 155 -19.14 -2.49 -5.04
N MET A 156 -18.13 -3.22 -4.57
CA MET A 156 -17.98 -3.64 -3.17
C MET A 156 -17.60 -2.52 -2.20
N ILE A 157 -17.47 -1.26 -2.64
CA ILE A 157 -17.21 -0.13 -1.73
C ILE A 157 -18.53 0.45 -1.24
N SER A 158 -18.87 0.18 0.02
CA SER A 158 -20.14 0.63 0.61
C SER A 158 -20.24 2.16 0.77
N ASN A 159 -19.14 2.86 1.10
CA ASN A 159 -19.15 4.28 1.49
C ASN A 159 -18.27 5.16 0.60
N ILE A 160 -18.53 5.19 -0.71
CA ILE A 160 -17.82 6.04 -1.66
C ILE A 160 -18.71 7.16 -2.21
N ASN A 161 -18.15 8.37 -2.31
CA ASN A 161 -18.84 9.51 -2.93
C ASN A 161 -19.19 9.18 -4.41
N PRO A 162 -20.45 9.39 -4.86
CA PRO A 162 -20.85 9.09 -6.25
C PRO A 162 -20.00 9.76 -7.33
N ALA A 163 -19.50 10.98 -7.09
CA ALA A 163 -18.63 11.67 -8.03
C ALA A 163 -17.26 10.96 -8.15
N VAL A 164 -16.71 10.53 -7.01
CA VAL A 164 -15.46 9.75 -6.98
C VAL A 164 -15.67 8.39 -7.64
N ARG A 165 -16.79 7.71 -7.37
CA ARG A 165 -17.13 6.45 -8.04
C ARG A 165 -17.18 6.60 -9.57
N LYS A 166 -17.81 7.68 -10.07
CA LYS A 166 -17.86 7.97 -11.51
C LYS A 166 -16.47 8.25 -12.08
N GLN A 167 -15.63 9.00 -11.36
CA GLN A 167 -14.24 9.23 -11.76
C GLN A 167 -13.47 7.91 -11.85
N VAL A 168 -13.55 7.05 -10.84
CA VAL A 168 -12.85 5.76 -10.82
C VAL A 168 -13.32 4.86 -11.97
N SER A 169 -14.63 4.76 -12.23
CA SER A 169 -15.16 4.03 -13.39
C SER A 169 -14.58 4.56 -14.71
N GLY A 170 -14.51 5.88 -14.85
CA GLY A 170 -13.89 6.50 -16.03
C GLY A 170 -12.40 6.17 -16.16
N ILE A 171 -11.67 5.98 -15.06
CA ILE A 171 -10.26 5.54 -15.14
C ILE A 171 -10.19 4.08 -15.59
N ILE A 172 -11.09 3.21 -15.11
CA ILE A 172 -11.14 1.80 -15.54
C ILE A 172 -11.42 1.68 -17.05
N GLU A 173 -12.35 2.49 -17.57
CA GLU A 173 -12.79 2.44 -18.98
C GLU A 173 -11.77 3.04 -19.97
N ASN A 174 -10.94 3.98 -19.51
CA ASN A 174 -9.92 4.64 -20.34
C ASN A 174 -8.50 4.06 -20.11
N GLY A 175 -8.37 3.19 -19.12
CA GLY A 175 -7.17 2.42 -18.74
C GLY A 175 -6.92 1.26 -19.67
#